data_AF-A0A0L1IQY7-F1
#
_entry.id   AF-A0A0L1IQY7-F1
#
_cell.length_a   1.000
_cell.length_b   1.000
_cell.length_c   1.000
_cell.angle_alpha   90.00
_cell.angle_beta   90.00
_cell.angle_gamma   90.00
#
_symmetry.space_group_name_H-M   'P 1'
#
loop_
_entity.id
_entity.type
_entity.pdbx_description
1 polymer ?
#
loop_
_entity_poly.entity_id
_entity_poly.type
_entity_poly.pdbx_seq_one_letter_code
_entity_poly.pdbx_strand_id
1 'polypeptide(L)'
;MKLSLAVALTALVAAVVAANIEQDVPQCLVDCIDEVKICRGLDIPCFCDRPDFHVAVGLCMAGIDGKSGKCSEEDQKIVWDFHRSLCDP
;
A
#
# COMPACT_ATOMS: atom_id res chain seq x y z
N MET A 1 -27.49 -36.18 21.42
CA MET A 1 -27.50 -35.46 20.13
C MET A 1 -26.10 -34.91 19.89
N LYS A 2 -25.44 -35.30 18.80
CA LYS A 2 -24.10 -34.79 18.40
C LYS A 2 -24.32 -33.52 17.58
N LEU A 3 -24.01 -32.36 18.13
CA LEU A 3 -24.02 -31.09 17.39
C LEU A 3 -22.62 -30.88 16.82
N SER A 4 -22.49 -31.14 15.52
CA SER A 4 -21.30 -30.85 14.73
C SER A 4 -21.08 -29.33 14.69
N LEU A 5 -20.14 -28.81 15.48
CA LEU A 5 -19.57 -27.48 15.28
C LEU A 5 -18.61 -27.54 14.08
N ALA A 6 -19.15 -27.37 12.89
CA ALA A 6 -18.35 -27.32 11.66
C ALA A 6 -18.84 -26.20 10.74
N VAL A 7 -19.06 -24.98 11.25
CA VAL A 7 -19.25 -23.79 10.42
C VAL A 7 -18.82 -22.56 11.21
N ALA A 8 -17.62 -22.03 10.97
CA ALA A 8 -17.26 -20.59 11.14
C ALA A 8 -15.74 -20.37 10.98
N LEU A 9 -15.11 -20.86 9.90
CA LEU A 9 -13.72 -20.52 9.60
C LEU A 9 -13.57 -19.54 8.42
N THR A 10 -14.65 -19.28 7.68
CA THR A 10 -14.62 -18.36 6.53
C THR A 10 -14.92 -16.91 6.89
N ALA A 11 -15.47 -16.62 8.08
CA ALA A 11 -15.78 -15.25 8.49
C ALA A 11 -14.57 -14.49 9.07
N LEU A 12 -13.53 -15.18 9.51
CA LEU A 12 -12.35 -14.56 10.11
C LEU A 12 -11.43 -13.89 9.09
N VAL A 13 -11.45 -14.33 7.82
CA VAL A 13 -10.59 -13.74 6.80
C VAL A 13 -11.08 -12.34 6.41
N ALA A 14 -12.39 -12.15 6.26
CA ALA A 14 -12.94 -10.82 5.97
C ALA A 14 -12.77 -9.82 7.12
N ALA A 15 -12.81 -10.29 8.38
CA ALA A 15 -12.64 -9.43 9.54
C ALA A 15 -11.17 -9.00 9.76
N VAL A 16 -10.19 -9.89 9.48
CA VAL A 16 -8.76 -9.52 9.52
C VAL A 16 -8.40 -8.57 8.39
N VAL A 17 -9.01 -8.74 7.21
CA VAL A 17 -8.81 -7.83 6.09
C VAL A 17 -9.44 -6.46 6.37
N ALA A 18 -10.62 -6.39 7.00
CA ALA A 18 -11.26 -5.10 7.33
C ALA A 18 -10.64 -4.37 8.53
N ALA A 19 -10.08 -5.07 9.52
CA ALA A 19 -9.48 -4.43 10.70
C ALA A 19 -8.09 -3.82 10.44
N ASN A 20 -7.41 -4.21 9.36
CA ASN A 20 -6.05 -3.75 9.05
C ASN A 20 -5.99 -2.69 7.93
N ILE A 21 -7.04 -2.52 7.11
CA ILE A 21 -6.97 -1.64 5.93
C ILE A 21 -7.09 -0.15 6.26
N GLU A 22 -7.63 0.24 7.42
CA GLU A 22 -7.81 1.67 7.73
C GLU A 22 -6.53 2.40 8.18
N GLN A 23 -5.37 1.73 8.33
CA GLN A 23 -4.13 2.37 8.82
C GLN A 23 -2.82 2.10 8.05
N ASP A 24 -2.78 1.29 6.99
CA ASP A 24 -1.50 0.79 6.45
C ASP A 24 -0.88 1.58 5.28
N VAL A 25 -1.41 2.73 4.90
CA VAL A 25 -0.77 3.60 3.88
C VAL A 25 -0.11 4.80 4.55
N PRO A 26 1.24 4.87 4.59
CA PRO A 26 1.94 6.02 5.15
C PRO A 26 1.53 7.32 4.47
N GLN A 27 1.28 8.38 5.25
CA GLN A 27 0.92 9.70 4.71
C GLN A 27 2.00 10.24 3.76
N CYS A 28 3.27 9.90 4.00
CA CYS A 28 4.38 10.28 3.12
C CYS A 28 4.24 9.72 1.70
N LEU A 29 3.58 8.56 1.51
CA LEU A 29 3.28 8.03 0.18
C LEU A 29 2.25 8.91 -0.52
N VAL A 30 1.17 9.27 0.18
CA VAL A 30 0.11 10.13 -0.36
C VAL A 30 0.70 11.47 -0.83
N ASP A 31 1.52 12.08 0.01
CA ASP A 31 2.19 13.34 -0.31
C ASP A 31 3.12 13.21 -1.53
N CYS A 32 3.80 12.06 -1.69
CA CYS A 32 4.64 11.80 -2.86
C CYS A 32 3.82 11.55 -4.13
N ILE A 33 2.70 10.83 -4.05
CA ILE A 33 1.78 10.64 -5.18
C ILE A 33 1.28 11.99 -5.70
N ASP A 34 0.85 12.85 -4.78
CA ASP A 34 0.36 14.20 -5.10
C ASP A 34 1.46 15.11 -5.66
N GLU A 35 2.71 14.93 -5.23
CA GLU A 35 3.83 15.70 -5.74
C GLU A 35 4.23 15.30 -7.16
N VAL A 36 4.31 14.00 -7.47
CA VAL A 36 4.77 13.53 -8.78
C VAL A 36 3.72 13.70 -9.88
N LYS A 37 2.43 13.79 -9.52
CA LYS A 37 1.30 14.10 -10.44
C LYS A 37 1.18 13.17 -11.65
N ILE A 38 1.67 11.94 -11.54
CA ILE A 38 1.55 10.92 -12.60
C ILE A 38 0.26 10.12 -12.42
N CYS A 39 0.02 9.62 -11.21
CA CYS A 39 -1.21 8.95 -10.82
C CYS A 39 -2.08 9.87 -9.98
N ARG A 40 -3.39 9.64 -9.98
CA ARG A 40 -4.34 10.38 -9.15
C ARG A 40 -4.67 9.56 -7.91
N GLY A 41 -3.98 9.83 -6.81
CA GLY A 41 -4.09 9.01 -5.59
C GLY A 41 -3.68 7.55 -5.84
N LEU A 42 -4.25 6.62 -5.07
CA LEU A 42 -4.05 5.17 -5.22
C LEU A 42 -4.95 4.58 -6.32
N ASP A 43 -4.87 5.11 -7.53
CA ASP A 43 -5.52 4.53 -8.71
C ASP A 43 -4.82 3.22 -9.08
N ILE A 44 -5.42 2.06 -8.74
CA ILE A 44 -4.75 0.75 -8.78
C ILE A 44 -4.07 0.45 -10.13
N PRO A 45 -4.72 0.61 -11.30
CA PRO A 45 -4.05 0.38 -12.58
C PRO A 45 -2.84 1.30 -12.79
N CYS A 46 -2.96 2.58 -12.42
CA CYS A 46 -1.83 3.50 -12.50
C CYS A 46 -0.73 3.12 -11.49
N PHE A 47 -1.10 2.78 -10.26
CA PHE A 47 -0.20 2.40 -9.19
C PHE A 47 0.56 1.09 -9.47
N CYS A 48 -0.03 0.15 -10.22
CA CYS A 48 0.59 -1.13 -10.55
C CYS A 48 1.31 -1.14 -11.90
N ASP A 49 0.77 -0.47 -12.92
CA ASP A 49 1.21 -0.68 -14.31
C ASP A 49 2.13 0.42 -14.84
N ARG A 50 2.41 1.48 -14.06
CA ARG A 50 3.19 2.65 -14.51
C ARG A 50 4.62 2.67 -13.94
N PRO A 51 5.63 2.25 -14.72
CA PRO A 51 7.02 2.24 -14.25
C PRO A 51 7.58 3.65 -14.03
N ASP A 52 7.11 4.65 -14.79
CA ASP A 52 7.47 6.06 -14.60
C ASP A 52 6.97 6.60 -13.26
N PHE A 53 5.78 6.16 -12.82
CA PHE A 53 5.25 6.47 -11.50
C PHE A 53 6.07 5.81 -10.38
N HIS A 54 6.40 4.52 -10.49
CA HIS A 54 7.18 3.82 -9.46
C HIS A 54 8.53 4.47 -9.20
N VAL A 55 9.24 4.84 -10.28
CA VAL A 55 10.51 5.53 -10.18
C VAL A 55 10.33 6.90 -9.51
N ALA A 56 9.39 7.71 -9.97
CA ALA A 56 9.19 9.05 -9.44
C ALA A 56 8.78 9.03 -7.96
N VAL A 57 7.84 8.17 -7.58
CA VAL A 57 7.39 8.06 -6.19
C VAL A 57 8.50 7.51 -5.30
N GLY A 58 9.26 6.51 -5.77
CA GLY A 58 10.42 5.96 -5.07
C GLY A 58 11.49 7.01 -4.78
N LEU A 59 11.82 7.85 -5.77
CA LEU A 59 12.77 8.96 -5.60
C LEU A 59 12.27 10.01 -4.60
N CYS A 60 10.97 10.34 -4.64
CA CYS A 60 10.35 11.26 -3.68
C CYS A 60 10.41 10.71 -2.25
N MET A 61 10.07 9.44 -2.05
CA MET A 61 10.10 8.81 -0.72
C MET A 61 11.52 8.78 -0.16
N ALA A 62 12.50 8.40 -0.98
CA ALA A 62 13.90 8.29 -0.59
C ALA A 62 14.63 9.65 -0.46
N GLY A 63 14.06 10.74 -0.97
CA GLY A 63 14.72 12.07 -0.99
C GLY A 63 15.91 12.14 -1.94
N ILE A 64 15.90 11.34 -2.99
CA ILE A 64 16.98 11.32 -3.99
C ILE A 64 16.75 12.40 -5.07
N ASP A 65 15.60 13.08 -5.01
CA ASP A 65 15.23 14.22 -5.84
C ASP A 65 15.89 15.56 -5.42
N GLY A 66 16.83 15.52 -4.47
CA GLY A 66 17.48 16.70 -3.91
C GLY A 66 16.77 17.30 -2.70
N LYS A 67 15.76 16.62 -2.14
CA LYS A 67 15.09 16.97 -0.88
C LYS A 67 15.43 15.98 0.23
N SER A 68 15.17 16.32 1.49
CA SER A 68 15.20 15.33 2.56
C SER A 68 14.15 14.24 2.30
N GLY A 69 14.51 12.97 2.48
CA GLY A 69 13.58 11.84 2.31
C GLY A 69 12.29 12.04 3.10
N LYS A 70 11.15 11.87 2.42
CA LYS A 70 9.83 12.11 3.00
C LYS A 70 9.30 10.93 3.79
N CYS A 71 9.75 9.73 3.49
CA CYS A 71 9.35 8.51 4.16
C CYS A 71 10.51 7.93 4.97
N SER A 72 10.23 7.43 6.17
CA SER A 72 11.19 6.61 6.91
C SER A 72 11.49 5.31 6.15
N GLU A 73 12.57 4.61 6.52
CA GLU A 73 12.86 3.28 5.94
C GLU A 73 11.73 2.27 6.26
N GLU A 74 11.11 2.39 7.43
CA GLU A 74 9.96 1.56 7.82
C GLU A 74 8.75 1.84 6.93
N ASP A 75 8.42 3.12 6.69
CA ASP A 75 7.33 3.50 5.79
C ASP A 75 7.59 3.00 4.36
N GLN A 76 8.81 3.15 3.85
CA GLN A 76 9.17 2.66 2.52
C GLN A 76 8.96 1.15 2.39
N LYS A 77 9.29 0.39 3.44
CA LYS A 77 9.03 -1.05 3.49
C LYS A 77 7.53 -1.35 3.47
N ILE A 78 6.73 -0.64 4.26
CA ILE A 78 5.26 -0.79 4.29
C ILE A 78 4.67 -0.53 2.90
N VAL A 79 5.09 0.56 2.23
CA VAL A 79 4.65 0.89 0.87
C VAL A 79 4.97 -0.23 -0.13
N TRP A 80 6.17 -0.81 -0.04
CA TRP A 80 6.57 -1.91 -0.93
C TRP A 80 5.77 -3.18 -0.68
N ASP A 81 5.52 -3.54 0.58
CA ASP A 81 4.69 -4.69 0.92
C ASP A 81 3.23 -4.47 0.50
N PHE A 82 2.71 -3.24 0.66
CA PHE A 82 1.40 -2.83 0.18
C PHE A 82 1.30 -2.94 -1.36
N HIS A 83 2.30 -2.44 -2.09
CA HIS A 83 2.37 -2.55 -3.55
C HIS A 83 2.36 -3.99 -4.01
N ARG A 84 3.21 -4.85 -3.43
CA ARG A 84 3.22 -6.28 -3.75
C ARG A 84 1.85 -6.93 -3.50
N SER A 85 1.25 -6.67 -2.33
CA SER A 85 -0.06 -7.25 -1.98
C SER A 85 -1.19 -6.80 -2.92
N LEU A 86 -1.08 -5.60 -3.50
CA LEU A 86 -2.11 -5.01 -4.34
C LEU A 86 -1.94 -5.39 -5.83
N CYS A 87 -0.69 -5.44 -6.29
CA CYS A 87 -0.36 -5.56 -7.71
C CYS A 87 0.04 -6.99 -8.14
N ASP A 88 0.56 -7.80 -7.23
CA ASP A 88 1.02 -9.17 -7.48
C ASP A 88 0.36 -10.18 -6.50
N PRO A 89 -0.96 -10.45 -6.61
CA PRO A 89 -1.70 -11.34 -5.71
C PRO A 89 -1.35 -12.84 -5.85
#